data_AF-A0AA48ICG7-F1
#
_entry.id   AF-A0AA48ICG7-F1
#
_cell.length_a   1.000
_cell.length_b   1.000
_cell.length_c   1.000
_cell.angle_alpha   90.00
_cell.angle_beta   90.00
_cell.angle_gamma   90.00
#
_symmetry.space_group_name_H-M   'P 1'
#
loop_
_entity.id
_entity.type
_entity.pdbx_description
1 polymer ?
#
loop_
_entity_poly.entity_id
_entity_poly.type
_entity_poly.pdbx_seq_one_letter_code
_entity_poly.pdbx_strand_id
1 'polypeptide(L)'
;MMIIEKSCKYCGRIHKEGYVCGKKPTVKKKNTEIVKFRNSPKWQKKRVQIKERDRYLCQICMRDLYGTYRQFNHKHIEVHHAIPIAEDSDLNLDSGNLITVCRTHHKMCETGEIEYSEVKKIIDEQEEKEKIM
;
A
#
# COMPACT_ATOMS: atom_id res chain seq x y z
N MET A 1 -2.42 -23.94 -41.33
CA MET A 1 -2.58 -23.30 -40.01
C MET A 1 -2.08 -24.29 -38.97
N MET A 2 -0.94 -24.05 -38.32
CA MET A 2 -0.37 -25.00 -37.34
C MET A 2 -1.19 -24.95 -36.05
N ILE A 3 -1.66 -26.10 -35.58
CA ILE A 3 -2.32 -26.24 -34.28
C ILE A 3 -1.22 -26.46 -33.25
N ILE A 4 -1.00 -25.47 -32.38
CA ILE A 4 -0.06 -25.57 -31.27
C ILE A 4 -0.79 -26.14 -30.06
N GLU A 5 -0.33 -27.27 -29.55
CA GLU A 5 -0.86 -27.93 -28.37
C GLU A 5 0.18 -27.91 -27.24
N LYS A 6 -0.27 -27.66 -26.01
CA LYS A 6 0.58 -27.51 -24.83
C LYS A 6 0.06 -28.36 -23.69
N SER A 7 0.96 -28.95 -22.91
CA SER A 7 0.60 -29.65 -21.68
C SER A 7 0.07 -28.66 -20.62
N CYS A 8 -1.04 -29.02 -19.99
CA CYS A 8 -1.68 -28.18 -19.00
C CYS A 8 -1.17 -28.49 -17.59
N LYS A 9 -0.50 -27.52 -16.95
CA LYS A 9 0.00 -27.66 -15.57
C LYS A 9 -1.07 -27.89 -14.50
N TYR A 10 -2.35 -27.67 -14.80
CA TYR A 10 -3.43 -27.80 -13.82
C TYR A 10 -4.11 -29.17 -13.84
N CYS A 11 -4.20 -29.81 -15.02
CA CYS A 11 -4.87 -31.10 -15.16
C CYS A 11 -4.00 -32.23 -15.70
N GLY A 12 -2.78 -31.92 -16.16
CA GLY A 12 -1.83 -32.87 -16.75
C GLY A 12 -2.14 -33.28 -18.19
N ARG A 13 -3.25 -32.84 -18.79
CA ARG A 13 -3.65 -33.18 -20.17
C ARG A 13 -3.10 -32.18 -21.19
N ILE A 14 -3.03 -32.58 -22.45
CA ILE A 14 -2.64 -31.71 -23.57
C ILE A 14 -3.86 -30.96 -24.09
N HIS A 15 -3.71 -29.65 -24.30
CA HIS A 15 -4.77 -28.79 -24.80
C HIS A 15 -4.24 -27.88 -25.91
N LYS A 16 -5.14 -27.46 -26.80
CA LYS A 16 -4.84 -26.42 -27.79
C LYS A 16 -4.52 -25.10 -27.11
N GLU A 17 -3.65 -24.32 -27.72
CA GLU A 17 -3.37 -22.95 -27.31
C GLU A 17 -4.68 -22.13 -27.19
N GLY A 18 -4.88 -21.49 -26.03
CA GLY A 18 -6.11 -20.75 -25.70
C GLY A 18 -7.20 -21.56 -24.96
N TYR A 19 -7.07 -22.88 -24.84
CA TYR A 19 -8.04 -23.69 -24.09
C TYR A 19 -8.08 -23.32 -22.60
N VAL A 20 -9.27 -23.06 -22.07
CA VAL A 20 -9.50 -22.76 -20.65
C VAL A 20 -9.74 -24.05 -19.88
N CYS A 21 -8.73 -24.48 -19.12
CA CYS A 21 -8.82 -25.69 -18.30
C CYS A 21 -9.74 -25.47 -17.08
N GLY A 22 -10.74 -26.34 -16.88
CA GLY A 22 -11.64 -26.27 -15.72
C GLY A 22 -10.97 -26.57 -14.36
N LYS A 23 -9.80 -27.23 -14.35
CA LYS A 23 -8.99 -27.41 -13.13
C LYS A 23 -8.12 -26.20 -12.79
N LYS A 24 -8.07 -25.19 -13.67
CA LYS A 24 -7.38 -23.93 -13.37
C LYS A 24 -8.15 -23.23 -12.24
N PRO A 25 -7.54 -22.97 -11.07
CA PRO A 25 -8.22 -22.31 -9.98
C PRO A 25 -8.69 -20.92 -10.42
N THR A 26 -9.98 -20.64 -10.22
CA THR A 26 -10.54 -19.31 -10.43
C THR A 26 -10.36 -18.51 -9.15
N VAL A 27 -9.37 -17.61 -9.13
CA VAL A 27 -9.21 -16.69 -8.00
C VAL A 27 -10.35 -15.66 -8.07
N LYS A 28 -11.42 -15.90 -7.32
CA LYS A 28 -12.43 -14.85 -7.06
C LYS A 28 -11.75 -13.79 -6.19
N LYS A 29 -11.39 -12.64 -6.79
CA LYS A 29 -10.95 -11.48 -6.01
C LYS A 29 -12.08 -11.12 -5.05
N LYS A 30 -11.83 -11.18 -3.73
CA LYS A 30 -12.80 -10.72 -2.73
C LYS A 30 -13.02 -9.22 -2.96
N ASN A 31 -14.21 -8.84 -3.43
CA ASN A 31 -14.57 -7.45 -3.71
C ASN A 31 -15.10 -6.78 -2.43
N THR A 32 -14.22 -6.66 -1.43
CA THR A 32 -14.57 -6.01 -0.16
C THR A 32 -14.61 -4.49 -0.32
N GLU A 33 -15.34 -3.81 0.56
CA GLU A 33 -15.37 -2.34 0.58
C GLU A 33 -13.97 -1.73 0.71
N ILE A 34 -13.06 -2.37 1.45
CA ILE A 34 -11.65 -1.97 1.56
C ILE A 34 -10.95 -2.03 0.19
N VAL A 35 -11.18 -3.09 -0.59
CA VAL A 35 -10.60 -3.23 -1.95
C VAL A 35 -11.19 -2.17 -2.88
N LYS A 36 -12.48 -1.90 -2.80
CA LYS A 36 -13.12 -0.82 -3.58
C LYS A 36 -12.53 0.54 -3.21
N PHE A 37 -12.39 0.83 -1.92
CA PHE A 37 -11.79 2.07 -1.42
C PHE A 37 -10.36 2.25 -1.93
N ARG A 38 -9.50 1.22 -1.78
CA ARG A 38 -8.11 1.27 -2.27
C ARG A 38 -8.00 1.46 -3.78
N ASN A 39 -9.01 1.07 -4.55
CA ASN A 39 -9.07 1.31 -5.99
C ASN A 39 -9.80 2.62 -6.35
N SER A 40 -10.38 3.32 -5.38
CA SER A 40 -11.21 4.49 -5.64
C SER A 40 -10.37 5.68 -6.13
N PRO A 41 -10.87 6.50 -7.08
CA PRO A 41 -10.17 7.71 -7.52
C PRO A 41 -9.90 8.70 -6.38
N LYS A 42 -10.79 8.78 -5.39
CA LYS A 42 -10.62 9.62 -4.19
C LYS A 42 -9.37 9.22 -3.41
N TRP A 43 -9.20 7.93 -3.13
CA TRP A 43 -7.99 7.44 -2.49
C TRP A 43 -6.75 7.67 -3.35
N GLN A 44 -6.82 7.39 -4.66
CA GLN A 44 -5.70 7.61 -5.59
C GLN A 44 -5.24 9.08 -5.60
N LYS A 45 -6.16 10.03 -5.54
CA LYS A 45 -5.84 11.46 -5.40
C LYS A 45 -5.22 11.77 -4.04
N LYS A 46 -5.85 11.33 -2.95
CA LYS A 46 -5.37 11.58 -1.58
C LYS A 46 -3.97 11.00 -1.36
N ARG A 47 -3.68 9.78 -1.80
CA ARG A 47 -2.33 9.20 -1.68
C ARG A 47 -1.24 10.00 -2.41
N VAL A 48 -1.57 10.70 -3.50
CA VAL A 48 -0.62 11.56 -4.19
C VAL A 48 -0.38 12.83 -3.37
N GLN A 49 -1.45 13.45 -2.86
CA GLN A 49 -1.35 14.62 -1.98
C GLN A 49 -0.48 14.35 -0.74
N ILE A 50 -0.67 13.20 -0.08
CA ILE A 50 0.16 12.82 1.08
C ILE A 50 1.62 12.61 0.70
N LYS A 51 1.88 11.99 -0.46
CA LYS A 51 3.25 11.84 -0.97
C LYS A 51 3.89 13.19 -1.32
N GLU A 52 3.13 14.13 -1.85
CA GLU A 52 3.60 15.49 -2.15
C GLU A 52 3.95 16.27 -0.87
N ARG A 53 3.05 16.29 0.12
CA ARG A 53 3.29 16.83 1.48
C ARG A 53 4.60 16.26 2.06
N ASP A 54 4.74 14.94 1.98
CA ASP A 54 5.89 14.20 2.51
C ASP A 54 7.12 14.24 1.58
N ARG A 55 7.09 15.04 0.51
CA ARG A 55 8.16 15.23 -0.49
C ARG A 55 8.67 13.92 -1.10
N TYR A 56 7.79 12.93 -1.22
CA TYR A 56 8.08 11.57 -1.69
C TYR A 56 9.20 10.88 -0.89
N LEU A 57 9.32 11.23 0.40
CA LEU A 57 10.28 10.62 1.32
C LEU A 57 9.56 9.84 2.40
N CYS A 58 10.18 8.72 2.81
CA CYS A 58 9.76 8.02 4.01
C CYS A 58 9.99 8.92 5.23
N GLN A 59 8.90 9.21 5.93
CA GLN A 59 8.87 10.13 7.07
C GLN A 59 9.60 9.61 8.31
N ILE A 60 9.74 8.29 8.42
CA ILE A 60 10.52 7.63 9.47
C ILE A 60 12.01 7.62 9.10
N CYS A 61 12.34 7.27 7.85
CA CYS A 61 13.72 7.32 7.36
C CYS A 61 14.34 8.72 7.50
N MET A 62 13.62 9.78 7.11
CA MET A 62 14.20 11.13 7.14
C MET A 62 14.50 11.62 8.57
N ARG A 63 13.86 11.03 9.58
CA ARG A 63 14.09 11.27 11.00
C ARG A 63 15.18 10.35 11.59
N ASP A 64 15.75 9.47 10.78
CA ASP A 64 16.77 8.49 11.15
C ASP A 64 16.35 7.54 12.29
N LEU A 65 15.08 7.12 12.29
CA LEU A 65 14.49 6.27 13.32
C LEU A 65 14.38 4.81 12.86
N TYR A 66 14.24 3.88 13.81
CA TYR A 66 13.85 2.48 13.55
C TYR A 66 14.71 1.77 12.49
N GLY A 67 16.03 1.73 12.72
CA GLY A 67 16.96 1.00 11.87
C GLY A 67 17.05 1.57 10.44
N THR A 68 17.03 2.90 10.32
CA THR A 68 17.13 3.58 9.02
C THR A 68 18.47 3.26 8.34
N TYR A 69 18.40 2.65 7.15
CA TYR A 69 19.58 2.40 6.32
C TYR A 69 19.91 3.58 5.38
N ARG A 70 18.88 4.31 4.94
CA ARG A 70 19.01 5.48 4.05
C ARG A 70 18.07 6.56 4.54
N GLN A 71 18.61 7.64 5.09
CA GLN A 71 17.80 8.73 5.66
C GLN A 71 16.84 9.35 4.63
N PHE A 72 17.34 9.74 3.46
CA PHE A 72 16.51 10.31 2.38
C PHE A 72 15.99 9.22 1.43
N ASN A 73 15.15 8.32 1.96
CA ASN A 73 14.61 7.19 1.19
C ASN A 73 13.32 7.55 0.44
N HIS A 74 13.38 7.53 -0.89
CA HIS A 74 12.24 7.70 -1.81
C HIS A 74 11.86 6.38 -2.53
N LYS A 75 12.55 5.27 -2.24
CA LYS A 75 12.32 3.98 -2.92
C LYS A 75 11.26 3.16 -2.20
N HIS A 76 10.38 2.52 -2.98
CA HIS A 76 9.32 1.63 -2.48
C HIS A 76 8.48 2.27 -1.36
N ILE A 77 8.05 3.51 -1.58
CA ILE A 77 7.24 4.27 -0.63
C ILE A 77 5.73 4.05 -0.85
N GLU A 78 5.03 3.91 0.26
CA GLU A 78 3.60 3.64 0.38
C GLU A 78 2.99 4.60 1.41
N VAL A 79 1.69 4.85 1.30
CA VAL A 79 0.97 5.63 2.32
C VAL A 79 0.37 4.64 3.31
N HIS A 80 0.73 4.80 4.57
CA HIS A 80 0.24 4.04 5.70
C HIS A 80 -0.88 4.80 6.42
N HIS A 81 -1.90 4.06 6.87
CA HIS A 81 -2.97 4.54 7.73
C HIS A 81 -2.59 4.27 9.19
N ALA A 82 -2.49 5.29 10.03
CA ALA A 82 -2.17 5.09 11.46
C ALA A 82 -3.30 4.37 12.20
N ILE A 83 -4.56 4.74 11.93
CA ILE A 83 -5.77 3.98 12.26
C ILE A 83 -6.21 3.22 11.00
N PRO A 84 -6.25 1.88 11.03
CA PRO A 84 -6.61 1.06 9.87
C PRO A 84 -7.98 1.40 9.26
N ILE A 85 -8.08 1.23 7.94
CA ILE A 85 -9.31 1.46 7.15
C ILE A 85 -10.53 0.69 7.71
N ALA A 86 -10.29 -0.45 8.36
CA ALA A 86 -11.34 -1.31 8.91
C ALA A 86 -11.90 -0.82 10.24
N GLU A 87 -11.20 0.07 10.94
CA GLU A 87 -11.57 0.55 12.28
C GLU A 87 -12.40 1.83 12.20
N ASP A 88 -12.02 2.78 11.36
CA ASP A 88 -12.74 4.04 11.20
C ASP A 88 -12.73 4.51 9.74
N SER A 89 -13.90 4.49 9.10
CA SER A 89 -14.04 4.88 7.71
C SER A 89 -13.91 6.38 7.46
N ASP A 90 -14.18 7.21 8.46
CA ASP A 90 -14.16 8.67 8.34
C ASP A 90 -12.72 9.18 8.25
N LEU A 91 -11.78 8.44 8.84
CA LEU A 91 -10.34 8.75 8.81
C LEU A 91 -9.62 8.26 7.55
N ASN A 92 -10.30 7.57 6.64
CA ASN A 92 -9.69 6.97 5.45
C ASN A 92 -9.02 7.99 4.51
N LEU A 93 -9.54 9.22 4.48
CA LEU A 93 -9.04 10.31 3.66
C LEU A 93 -8.48 11.47 4.49
N ASP A 94 -8.44 11.33 5.81
CA ASP A 94 -7.92 12.34 6.72
C ASP A 94 -6.39 12.38 6.64
N SER A 95 -5.82 13.54 6.31
CA SER A 95 -4.37 13.71 6.27
C SER A 95 -3.71 13.49 7.64
N GLY A 96 -4.44 13.78 8.73
CA GLY A 96 -4.05 13.51 10.11
C GLY A 96 -3.99 12.03 10.48
N ASN A 97 -4.37 11.13 9.56
CA ASN A 97 -4.28 9.68 9.72
C ASN A 97 -3.31 9.02 8.71
N LEU A 98 -2.60 9.81 7.90
CA LEU A 98 -1.85 9.31 6.74
C LEU A 98 -0.39 9.74 6.75
N ILE A 99 0.51 8.79 6.47
CA ILE A 99 1.96 9.01 6.44
C ILE A 99 2.62 8.25 5.28
N THR A 100 3.58 8.88 4.60
CA THR A 100 4.43 8.22 3.60
C THR A 100 5.58 7.49 4.26
N VAL A 101 5.68 6.17 4.04
CA VAL A 101 6.71 5.30 4.62
C VAL A 101 7.28 4.35 3.57
N CYS A 102 8.51 3.87 3.77
CA CYS A 102 9.06 2.81 2.92
C CYS A 102 8.49 1.45 3.32
N ARG A 103 8.57 0.45 2.44
CA ARG A 103 8.06 -0.91 2.71
C ARG A 103 8.51 -1.51 4.05
N THR A 104 9.76 -1.28 4.47
CA THR A 104 10.28 -1.78 5.75
C THR A 104 9.55 -1.15 6.92
N HIS A 105 9.50 0.19 6.96
CA HIS A 105 8.79 0.91 8.02
C HIS A 105 7.28 0.72 7.96
N HIS A 106 6.70 0.53 6.78
CA HIS A 106 5.29 0.14 6.64
C HIS A 106 4.98 -1.14 7.39
N LYS A 107 5.82 -2.17 7.20
CA LYS A 107 5.69 -3.43 7.92
C LYS A 107 5.83 -3.24 9.43
N MET A 108 6.80 -2.45 9.87
CA MET A 108 7.02 -2.17 11.29
C MET A 108 5.82 -1.46 11.94
N CYS A 109 5.17 -0.53 11.22
CA CYS A 109 3.92 0.06 11.69
C CYS A 109 2.78 -0.98 11.75
N GLU A 110 2.65 -1.86 10.74
CA GLU A 110 1.64 -2.92 10.73
C GLU A 110 1.83 -3.98 11.83
N THR A 111 3.07 -4.27 12.21
CA THR A 111 3.39 -5.24 13.28
C THR A 111 3.39 -4.62 14.68
N GLY A 112 3.26 -3.29 14.79
CA GLY A 112 3.37 -2.57 16.06
C GLY A 112 4.80 -2.43 16.58
N GLU A 113 5.83 -2.72 15.76
CA GLU A 113 7.23 -2.42 16.11
C GLU A 113 7.48 -0.90 16.18
N ILE A 114 6.70 -0.12 15.46
CA ILE A 114 6.61 1.33 15.63
C ILE A 114 5.22 1.61 16.19
N GLU A 115 5.17 2.16 17.38
CA GLU A 115 3.93 2.38 18.11
C GLU A 115 3.06 3.44 17.42
N TYR A 116 1.74 3.27 17.53
CA TYR A 116 0.77 4.20 16.96
C TYR A 116 1.04 5.66 17.39
N SER A 117 1.39 5.87 18.65
CA SER A 117 1.64 7.20 19.22
C SER A 117 2.80 7.91 18.52
N GLU A 118 3.84 7.18 18.09
CA GLU A 118 4.97 7.75 17.37
C GLU A 118 4.62 8.02 15.91
N VAL A 119 3.90 7.11 15.25
CA VAL A 119 3.40 7.33 13.90
C VAL A 119 2.51 8.57 13.88
N LYS A 120 1.60 8.70 14.86
CA LYS A 120 0.69 9.82 15.00
C LYS A 120 1.43 11.13 15.25
N LYS A 121 2.43 11.13 16.13
CA LYS A 121 3.29 12.31 16.36
C LYS A 121 3.97 12.77 15.05
N ILE A 122 4.50 11.84 14.27
CA ILE A 122 5.15 12.17 12.98
C ILE A 122 4.15 12.77 11.99
N ILE A 123 2.93 12.25 11.94
CA ILE A 123 1.85 12.80 11.11
C ILE A 123 1.52 14.23 11.53
N ASP A 124 1.30 14.46 12.82
CA ASP A 124 0.93 15.77 13.35
C ASP A 124 2.03 16.81 13.08
N GLU A 125 3.30 16.43 13.20
CA GLU A 125 4.44 17.27 12.80
C GLU A 125 4.43 17.62 11.30
N GLN A 126 3.97 16.73 10.42
CA GLN A 126 3.89 17.01 8.99
C GLN A 126 2.70 17.91 8.64
N GLU A 127 1.55 17.68 9.27
CA GLU A 127 0.39 18.55 9.10
C GLU A 127 0.69 19.97 9.59
N GLU A 128 1.45 20.13 10.67
CA GLU A 128 1.84 21.45 11.15
C GLU A 128 2.84 22.15 10.23
N LYS A 129 3.83 21.41 9.71
CA LYS A 129 4.79 21.96 8.74
C LYS A 129 4.11 22.46 7.47
N GLU A 130 3.11 21.74 6.97
CA GLU A 130 2.37 22.11 5.77
C GLU A 130 1.60 23.43 5.93
N LYS A 131 1.09 23.73 7.14
CA LYS A 131 0.38 25.01 7.40
C LYS A 131 1.29 26.24 7.37
N ILE A 132 2.58 26.04 7.59
CA ILE A 132 3.58 27.11 7.73
C ILE A 132 4.29 27.37 6.39
N MET A 133 4.16 26.46 5.42
CA MET A 133 4.70 26.58 4.06
C MET A 133 3.79 27.41 3.15
#